data_AF-A0A966FRZ6-F1
#
_entry.id   AF-A0A966FRZ6-F1
#
_cell.length_a   1.000
_cell.length_b   1.000
_cell.length_c   1.000
_cell.angle_alpha   90.00
_cell.angle_beta   90.00
_cell.angle_gamma   90.00
#
_symmetry.space_group_name_H-M   'P 1'
#
loop_
_entity.id
_entity.type
_entity.pdbx_description
1 polymer ?
#
loop_
_entity_poly.entity_id
_entity_poly.type
_entity_poly.pdbx_seq_one_letter_code
_entity_poly.pdbx_strand_id
1 'polypeptide(L)'
;MTTETIHKPLWRRLLPPIAGGALAGFIAAFGFLNLTDLARGEGLGPSREIAGLVGMLYALTGLSIVVGVLSPGIGAKFLNVEDADELREQRRMLSYSAIATILLGMALTLVALSGEGALVAASTGAIVAAVLVAIAVVLSVAMRRHTDELQRALSGDATASAFYLMALFGGGWAVLAHLGFTAGPAPLDWLTMFAASLLIGAFYQTARRGLMLRGPN
;
A
#
# COMPACT_ATOMS: atom_id res chain seq x y z
N MET A 1 16.01 16.00 40.00
CA MET A 1 15.12 16.62 39.00
C MET A 1 14.31 15.50 38.36
N THR A 2 13.05 15.39 38.71
CA THR A 2 12.10 14.43 38.13
C THR A 2 11.68 14.96 36.78
N THR A 3 12.10 14.31 35.69
CA THR A 3 11.57 14.56 34.35
C THR A 3 10.12 14.08 34.32
N GLU A 4 9.17 14.99 34.57
CA GLU A 4 7.78 14.77 34.17
C GLU A 4 7.75 14.71 32.63
N THR A 5 7.75 13.50 32.09
CA THR A 5 7.40 13.27 30.70
C THR A 5 5.91 13.58 30.56
N ILE A 6 5.58 14.79 30.08
CA ILE A 6 4.22 15.14 29.70
C ILE A 6 3.81 14.19 28.56
N HIS A 7 3.14 13.10 28.90
CA HIS A 7 2.56 12.19 27.93
C HIS A 7 1.45 12.93 27.19
N LYS A 8 1.77 13.47 26.00
CA LYS A 8 0.75 13.95 25.08
C LYS A 8 -0.26 12.83 24.84
N PRO A 9 -1.57 13.09 24.94
CA PRO A 9 -2.58 12.06 24.78
C PRO A 9 -2.50 11.47 23.37
N LEU A 10 -2.69 10.15 23.28
CA LEU A 10 -2.45 9.33 22.08
C LEU A 10 -3.15 9.88 20.82
N TRP A 11 -4.36 10.42 20.96
CA TRP A 11 -5.09 11.05 19.87
C TRP A 11 -4.38 12.29 19.28
N ARG A 12 -3.70 13.11 20.08
CA ARG A 12 -2.96 14.28 19.59
C ARG A 12 -1.70 13.91 18.80
N ARG A 13 -1.17 12.70 19.03
CA ARG A 13 -0.01 12.16 18.29
C ARG A 13 -0.43 11.52 16.98
N LEU A 14 -1.58 10.84 16.96
CA LEU A 14 -2.10 10.17 15.76
C LEU A 14 -2.89 11.10 14.83
N LEU A 15 -3.48 12.18 15.34
CA LEU A 15 -4.31 13.07 14.52
C LEU A 15 -3.56 13.70 13.33
N PRO A 16 -2.32 14.23 13.47
CA PRO A 16 -1.59 14.78 12.34
C PRO A 16 -1.28 13.79 11.20
N PRO A 17 -0.70 12.59 11.44
CA PRO A 17 -0.45 11.63 10.37
C PRO A 17 -1.75 11.06 9.77
N ILE A 18 -2.79 10.84 10.58
CA ILE A 18 -4.10 10.40 10.07
C ILE A 18 -4.70 11.48 9.16
N ALA A 19 -4.72 12.73 9.59
CA ALA A 19 -5.26 13.84 8.80
C ALA A 19 -4.47 14.05 7.51
N GLY A 20 -3.14 13.99 7.57
CA GLY A 20 -2.27 14.10 6.40
C GLY A 20 -2.50 12.96 5.41
N GLY A 21 -2.57 11.72 5.88
CA GLY A 21 -2.88 10.55 5.06
C GLY A 21 -4.28 10.61 4.45
N ALA A 22 -5.28 11.02 5.24
CA ALA A 22 -6.66 11.17 4.78
C ALA A 22 -6.78 12.26 3.69
N LEU A 23 -6.11 13.41 3.87
CA LEU A 23 -6.10 14.48 2.87
C LEU A 23 -5.40 14.04 1.58
N ALA A 24 -4.23 13.43 1.68
CA ALA A 24 -3.51 12.92 0.51
C ALA A 24 -4.31 11.85 -0.24
N GLY A 25 -4.92 10.91 0.51
CA GLY A 25 -5.81 9.89 -0.04
C GLY A 25 -7.04 10.50 -0.71
N PHE A 26 -7.67 11.50 -0.10
CA PHE A 26 -8.81 12.22 -0.68
C PHE A 26 -8.44 12.91 -1.99
N ILE A 27 -7.33 13.66 -2.04
CA ILE A 27 -6.88 14.34 -3.25
C ILE A 27 -6.58 13.34 -4.37
N ALA A 28 -5.89 12.24 -4.06
CA ALA A 28 -5.57 11.21 -5.03
C ALA A 28 -6.82 10.50 -5.56
N ALA A 29 -7.75 10.14 -4.67
CA ALA A 29 -9.02 9.52 -5.04
C ALA A 29 -9.89 10.46 -5.87
N PHE A 30 -10.06 11.70 -5.44
CA PHE A 30 -10.80 12.73 -6.17
C PHE A 30 -10.19 12.96 -7.55
N GLY A 31 -8.87 13.13 -7.64
CA GLY A 31 -8.17 13.29 -8.91
C GLY A 31 -8.36 12.10 -9.85
N PHE A 32 -8.22 10.87 -9.32
CA PHE A 32 -8.42 9.65 -10.09
C PHE A 32 -9.85 9.55 -10.65
N LEU A 33 -10.86 9.71 -9.80
CA LEU A 33 -12.27 9.60 -10.20
C LEU A 33 -12.67 10.70 -11.20
N ASN A 34 -12.24 11.95 -10.99
CA ASN A 34 -12.53 13.03 -11.93
C ASN A 34 -11.87 12.79 -13.29
N LEU A 35 -10.61 12.32 -13.32
CA LEU A 35 -9.93 12.00 -14.58
C LEU A 35 -10.67 10.92 -15.36
N THR A 36 -11.23 9.92 -14.67
CA THR A 36 -11.95 8.82 -15.30
C THR A 36 -13.34 9.22 -15.77
N ASP A 37 -14.01 10.09 -15.02
CA ASP A 37 -15.32 10.64 -15.39
C ASP A 37 -15.21 11.57 -16.60
N LEU A 38 -14.24 12.49 -16.60
CA LEU A 38 -13.95 13.40 -17.72
C LEU A 38 -13.60 12.66 -19.01
N ALA A 39 -12.89 11.53 -18.90
CA ALA A 39 -12.46 10.77 -20.07
C ALA A 39 -13.55 9.88 -20.68
N ARG A 40 -14.62 9.55 -19.96
CA ARG A 40 -15.60 8.53 -20.39
C ARG A 40 -17.07 8.85 -20.22
N GLY A 41 -17.45 9.88 -19.47
CA GLY A 41 -18.85 10.28 -19.27
C GLY A 41 -19.70 9.34 -18.40
N GLU A 42 -19.40 8.04 -18.33
CA GLU A 42 -20.14 7.03 -17.53
C GLU A 42 -19.30 6.35 -16.42
N GLY A 43 -18.10 6.87 -16.12
CA GLY A 43 -17.23 6.32 -15.06
C GLY A 43 -16.54 5.00 -15.43
N LEU A 44 -15.81 4.41 -14.47
CA LEU A 44 -15.24 3.07 -14.60
C LEU A 44 -16.16 2.08 -13.86
N GLY A 45 -16.26 0.84 -14.34
CA GLY A 45 -17.00 -0.19 -13.59
C GLY A 45 -16.40 -0.39 -12.19
N PRO A 46 -17.18 -0.84 -11.17
CA PRO A 46 -16.76 -0.86 -9.77
C PRO A 46 -15.41 -1.53 -9.51
N SER A 47 -15.16 -2.68 -10.15
CA SER A 47 -13.88 -3.41 -10.02
C SER A 47 -12.67 -2.57 -10.44
N ARG A 48 -12.80 -1.76 -11.50
CA ARG A 48 -11.71 -0.90 -12.01
C ARG A 48 -11.50 0.30 -11.09
N GLU A 49 -12.56 0.89 -10.58
CA GLU A 49 -12.45 2.00 -9.63
C GLU A 49 -11.75 1.56 -8.33
N ILE A 50 -12.19 0.45 -7.74
CA ILE A 50 -11.59 -0.07 -6.50
C ILE A 50 -10.12 -0.43 -6.74
N ALA A 51 -9.80 -1.12 -7.85
CA ALA A 51 -8.42 -1.46 -8.19
C ALA A 51 -7.54 -0.22 -8.35
N GLY A 52 -8.04 0.81 -9.05
CA GLY A 52 -7.34 2.08 -9.23
C GLY A 52 -7.07 2.78 -7.90
N LEU A 53 -8.05 2.85 -7.02
CA LEU A 53 -7.91 3.46 -5.70
C LEU A 53 -6.92 2.69 -4.80
N VAL A 54 -6.95 1.36 -4.80
CA VAL A 54 -5.97 0.54 -4.06
C VAL A 54 -4.58 0.72 -4.63
N GLY A 55 -4.43 0.78 -5.96
CA GLY A 55 -3.15 1.06 -6.63
C GLY A 55 -2.59 2.43 -6.26
N MET A 56 -3.44 3.47 -6.20
CA MET A 56 -3.06 4.80 -5.74
C MET A 56 -2.63 4.81 -4.27
N LEU A 57 -3.30 4.04 -3.41
CA LEU A 57 -2.91 3.91 -2.00
C LEU A 57 -1.50 3.31 -1.86
N TYR A 58 -1.17 2.29 -2.65
CA TYR A 58 0.20 1.77 -2.75
C TYR A 58 1.19 2.85 -3.21
N ALA A 59 0.87 3.57 -4.28
CA ALA A 59 1.74 4.62 -4.80
C ALA A 59 1.99 5.74 -3.77
N LEU A 60 0.95 6.20 -3.07
CA LEU A 60 1.05 7.19 -1.99
C LEU A 60 1.87 6.68 -0.80
N THR A 61 1.68 5.41 -0.43
CA THR A 61 2.45 4.77 0.65
C THR A 61 3.93 4.73 0.29
N GLY A 62 4.26 4.26 -0.91
CA GLY A 62 5.63 4.24 -1.38
C GLY A 62 6.25 5.64 -1.51
N LEU A 63 5.50 6.62 -2.01
CA LEU A 63 5.95 8.02 -2.09
C LEU A 63 6.23 8.61 -0.70
N SER A 64 5.39 8.29 0.28
CA SER A 64 5.60 8.70 1.68
C SER A 64 6.92 8.16 2.24
N ILE A 65 7.27 6.92 1.89
CA ILE A 65 8.56 6.32 2.28
C ILE A 65 9.72 6.99 1.52
N VAL A 66 9.56 7.28 0.22
CA VAL A 66 10.58 8.02 -0.56
C VAL A 66 10.88 9.38 0.08
N VAL A 67 9.86 10.12 0.52
CA VAL A 67 10.05 11.40 1.23
C VAL A 67 10.89 11.20 2.50
N GLY A 68 10.62 10.16 3.29
CA GLY A 68 11.40 9.84 4.48
C GLY A 68 12.85 9.45 4.18
N VAL A 69 13.09 8.75 3.07
CA VAL A 69 14.43 8.34 2.59
C VAL A 69 15.24 9.53 2.06
N LEU A 70 14.60 10.49 1.37
CA LEU A 70 15.25 11.67 0.82
C LEU A 70 15.54 12.73 1.88
N SER A 71 14.66 12.85 2.87
CA SER A 71 14.81 13.80 3.99
C SER A 71 14.59 13.09 5.32
N PRO A 72 15.63 12.44 5.89
CA PRO A 72 15.51 11.71 7.16
C PRO A 72 15.01 12.58 8.32
N GLY A 73 15.34 13.88 8.34
CA GLY A 73 14.86 14.80 9.38
C GLY A 73 13.36 15.10 9.31
N ILE A 74 12.81 15.21 8.09
CA ILE A 74 11.35 15.34 7.88
C ILE A 74 10.69 13.97 8.07
N GLY A 75 11.31 12.91 7.56
CA GLY A 75 10.91 11.52 7.66
C GLY A 75 10.75 11.06 9.11
N ALA A 76 11.69 11.37 10.00
CA ALA A 76 11.58 10.97 11.41
C ALA A 76 10.32 11.54 12.08
N LYS A 77 9.97 12.79 11.76
CA LYS A 77 8.76 13.43 12.28
C LYS A 77 7.48 12.91 11.61
N PHE A 78 7.52 12.67 10.30
CA PHE A 78 6.36 12.27 9.51
C PHE A 78 6.02 10.79 9.67
N LEU A 79 7.04 9.92 9.62
CA LEU A 79 6.96 8.48 9.80
C LEU A 79 6.97 8.06 11.29
N ASN A 80 7.07 9.02 12.20
CA ASN A 80 7.10 8.79 13.66
C ASN A 80 8.18 7.77 14.06
N VAL A 81 9.39 7.95 13.55
CA VAL A 81 10.58 7.14 13.90
C VAL A 81 11.33 7.81 15.04
N GLU A 82 11.89 7.00 15.95
CA GLU A 82 12.53 7.46 17.18
C GLU A 82 13.83 8.23 16.89
N ASP A 83 14.61 7.80 15.90
CA ASP A 83 15.83 8.48 15.46
C ASP A 83 15.92 8.60 13.93
N ALA A 84 16.32 9.77 13.43
CA ALA A 84 16.60 9.99 12.02
C ALA A 84 17.82 9.18 11.53
N ASP A 85 18.71 8.77 12.43
CA ASP A 85 19.86 7.94 12.09
C ASP A 85 19.46 6.49 11.74
N GLU A 86 18.37 5.96 12.32
CA GLU A 86 17.80 4.66 11.90
C GLU A 86 17.37 4.69 10.42
N LEU A 87 16.74 5.80 9.99
CA LEU A 87 16.35 6.01 8.59
C LEU A 87 17.56 6.09 7.65
N ARG A 88 18.70 6.60 8.14
CA ARG A 88 19.94 6.68 7.36
C ARG A 88 20.58 5.30 7.21
N GLU A 89 20.58 4.50 8.27
CA GLU A 89 21.10 3.13 8.25
C GLU A 89 20.27 2.23 7.33
N GLN A 90 18.94 2.31 7.45
CA GLN A 90 18.00 1.50 6.66
C GLN A 90 17.70 2.07 5.27
N ARG A 91 18.35 3.17 4.87
CA ARG A 91 18.05 3.92 3.63
C ARG A 91 18.03 3.04 2.38
N ARG A 92 18.95 2.08 2.26
CA ARG A 92 19.01 1.17 1.10
C ARG A 92 17.80 0.25 1.06
N MET A 93 17.47 -0.38 2.18
CA MET A 93 16.30 -1.26 2.29
C MET A 93 15.00 -0.48 2.02
N LEU A 94 14.84 0.68 2.67
CA LEU A 94 13.66 1.53 2.51
C LEU A 94 13.50 2.04 1.08
N SER A 95 14.60 2.37 0.39
CA SER A 95 14.58 2.74 -1.04
C SER A 95 14.03 1.60 -1.91
N TYR A 96 14.52 0.38 -1.72
CA TYR A 96 14.04 -0.78 -2.49
C TYR A 96 12.54 -1.04 -2.24
N SER A 97 12.14 -1.03 -0.96
CA SER A 97 10.74 -1.22 -0.57
C SER A 97 9.84 -0.13 -1.15
N ALA A 98 10.25 1.14 -1.04
CA ALA A 98 9.47 2.28 -1.52
C ALA A 98 9.25 2.21 -3.03
N ILE A 99 10.34 1.97 -3.80
CA ILE A 99 10.24 1.88 -5.26
C ILE A 99 9.39 0.66 -5.65
N ALA A 100 9.59 -0.51 -5.04
CA ALA A 100 8.79 -1.69 -5.32
C ALA A 100 7.29 -1.44 -5.03
N THR A 101 6.97 -0.77 -3.91
CA THR A 101 5.59 -0.43 -3.53
C THR A 101 4.95 0.53 -4.53
N ILE A 102 5.68 1.55 -4.99
CA ILE A 102 5.21 2.47 -6.05
C ILE A 102 4.96 1.71 -7.35
N LEU A 103 5.89 0.86 -7.77
CA LEU A 103 5.75 0.07 -9.00
C LEU A 103 4.54 -0.87 -8.96
N LEU A 104 4.29 -1.53 -7.82
CA LEU A 104 3.09 -2.37 -7.63
C LEU A 104 1.81 -1.55 -7.68
N GLY A 105 1.79 -0.37 -7.04
CA GLY A 105 0.66 0.55 -7.10
C GLY A 105 0.39 1.02 -8.54
N MET A 106 1.42 1.46 -9.24
CA MET A 106 1.32 1.88 -10.65
C MET A 106 0.87 0.73 -11.55
N ALA A 107 1.34 -0.50 -11.33
CA ALA A 107 0.90 -1.66 -12.10
C ALA A 107 -0.60 -1.90 -11.92
N LEU A 108 -1.10 -1.88 -10.69
CA LEU A 108 -2.53 -2.10 -10.41
C LEU A 108 -3.40 -0.97 -10.98
N THR A 109 -3.00 0.29 -10.79
CA THR A 109 -3.69 1.45 -11.37
C THR A 109 -3.68 1.38 -12.90
N LEU A 110 -2.57 1.00 -13.52
CA LEU A 110 -2.48 0.87 -14.97
C LEU A 110 -3.42 -0.21 -15.50
N VAL A 111 -3.46 -1.39 -14.85
CA VAL A 111 -4.38 -2.47 -15.24
C VAL A 111 -5.84 -2.00 -15.10
N ALA A 112 -6.17 -1.24 -14.05
CA ALA A 112 -7.50 -0.65 -13.88
C ALA A 112 -7.89 0.33 -15.00
N LEU A 113 -6.91 1.07 -15.53
CA LEU A 113 -7.08 2.02 -16.64
C LEU A 113 -6.92 1.38 -18.03
N SER A 114 -6.71 0.06 -18.09
CA SER A 114 -6.48 -0.68 -19.33
C SER A 114 -7.66 -1.55 -19.73
N GLY A 115 -7.75 -1.87 -21.03
CA GLY A 115 -8.76 -2.77 -21.57
C GLY A 115 -9.72 -2.07 -22.54
N GLU A 116 -10.79 -2.78 -22.91
CA GLU A 116 -11.76 -2.26 -23.86
C GLU A 116 -12.43 -0.97 -23.35
N GLY A 117 -12.53 0.00 -24.26
CA GLY A 117 -12.98 1.37 -24.02
C GLY A 117 -12.07 2.21 -23.12
N ALA A 118 -10.94 1.71 -22.63
CA ALA A 118 -10.14 2.34 -21.55
C ALA A 118 -9.13 3.35 -22.06
N LEU A 119 -8.57 4.14 -21.13
CA LEU A 119 -7.54 5.13 -21.44
C LEU A 119 -6.31 4.49 -22.08
N VAL A 120 -6.01 3.25 -21.70
CA VAL A 120 -4.85 2.51 -22.17
C VAL A 120 -5.31 1.23 -22.89
N ALA A 121 -4.68 0.96 -24.04
CA ALA A 121 -4.91 -0.27 -24.78
C ALA A 121 -4.56 -1.50 -23.94
N ALA A 122 -5.35 -2.57 -24.06
CA ALA A 122 -5.21 -3.79 -23.24
C ALA A 122 -3.80 -4.41 -23.29
N SER A 123 -3.22 -4.50 -24.49
CA SER A 123 -1.87 -5.05 -24.71
C SER A 123 -0.79 -4.20 -24.05
N THR A 124 -0.83 -2.88 -24.23
CA THR A 124 0.11 -1.95 -23.60
C THR A 124 0.01 -2.02 -22.08
N GLY A 125 -1.21 -2.00 -21.54
CA GLY A 125 -1.46 -2.14 -20.11
C GLY A 125 -0.87 -3.41 -19.52
N ALA A 126 -1.12 -4.55 -20.17
CA ALA A 126 -0.61 -5.84 -19.74
C ALA A 126 0.92 -5.92 -19.77
N ILE A 127 1.56 -5.48 -20.86
CA ILE A 127 3.02 -5.52 -21.00
C ILE A 127 3.68 -4.64 -19.96
N VAL A 128 3.24 -3.37 -19.83
CA VAL A 128 3.85 -2.43 -18.90
C VAL A 128 3.62 -2.88 -17.46
N ALA A 129 2.41 -3.32 -17.09
CA ALA A 129 2.14 -3.83 -15.75
C ALA A 129 3.01 -5.06 -15.42
N ALA A 130 3.18 -5.99 -16.36
CA ALA A 130 4.06 -7.14 -16.18
C ALA A 130 5.52 -6.73 -15.93
N VAL A 131 6.03 -5.73 -16.68
CA VAL A 131 7.37 -5.18 -16.48
C VAL A 131 7.50 -4.52 -15.11
N LEU A 132 6.53 -3.69 -14.71
CA LEU A 132 6.53 -3.04 -13.39
C LEU A 132 6.55 -4.06 -12.24
N VAL A 133 5.72 -5.10 -12.35
CA VAL A 133 5.69 -6.21 -11.37
C VAL A 133 7.02 -6.96 -11.36
N ALA A 134 7.58 -7.28 -12.52
CA ALA A 134 8.88 -7.97 -12.61
C ALA A 134 10.00 -7.17 -11.92
N ILE A 135 10.05 -5.86 -12.17
CA ILE A 135 11.03 -4.97 -11.50
C ILE A 135 10.77 -4.93 -9.99
N ALA A 136 9.51 -4.79 -9.55
CA ALA A 136 9.17 -4.79 -8.12
C ALA A 136 9.59 -6.10 -7.43
N VAL A 137 9.43 -7.25 -8.09
CA VAL A 137 9.90 -8.55 -7.59
C VAL A 137 11.42 -8.58 -7.48
N VAL A 138 12.14 -8.12 -8.50
CA VAL A 138 13.62 -8.06 -8.48
C VAL A 138 14.12 -7.17 -7.33
N LEU A 139 13.52 -5.99 -7.15
CA LEU A 139 13.86 -5.09 -6.05
C LEU A 139 13.55 -5.73 -4.68
N SER A 140 12.41 -6.43 -4.57
CA SER A 140 12.03 -7.15 -3.35
C SER A 140 12.99 -8.29 -3.02
N VAL A 141 13.52 -9.00 -4.03
CA VAL A 141 14.55 -10.03 -3.85
C VAL A 141 15.88 -9.41 -3.44
N ALA A 142 16.29 -8.32 -4.10
CA ALA A 142 17.52 -7.60 -3.77
C ALA A 142 17.49 -7.04 -2.34
N MET A 143 16.32 -6.56 -1.90
CA MET A 143 16.10 -6.02 -0.55
C MET A 143 16.40 -7.03 0.55
N ARG A 144 16.19 -8.34 0.33
CA ARG A 144 16.36 -9.39 1.36
C ARG A 144 17.75 -9.42 2.01
N ARG A 145 18.78 -8.95 1.32
CA ARG A 145 20.15 -8.86 1.85
C ARG A 145 20.34 -7.74 2.87
N HIS A 146 19.39 -6.81 2.93
CA HIS A 146 19.40 -5.63 3.79
C HIS A 146 18.27 -5.64 4.82
N THR A 147 17.55 -6.76 4.95
CA THR A 147 16.46 -6.94 5.90
C THR A 147 16.98 -7.71 7.10
N ASP A 148 16.75 -7.16 8.30
CA ASP A 148 17.10 -7.84 9.55
C ASP A 148 16.14 -9.00 9.88
N GLU A 149 16.44 -9.74 10.95
CA GLU A 149 15.63 -10.89 11.37
C GLU A 149 14.22 -10.49 11.82
N LEU A 150 14.09 -9.33 12.48
CA LEU A 150 12.82 -8.83 13.00
C LEU A 150 11.86 -8.48 11.87
N GLN A 151 12.33 -7.72 10.88
CA GLN A 151 11.60 -7.29 9.70
C GLN A 151 11.27 -8.47 8.79
N ARG A 152 12.17 -9.45 8.69
CA ARG A 152 11.91 -10.69 7.93
C ARG A 152 10.80 -11.50 8.58
N ALA A 153 10.82 -11.65 9.90
CA ALA A 153 9.74 -12.31 10.65
C ALA A 153 8.42 -11.54 10.53
N LEU A 154 8.44 -10.21 10.67
CA LEU A 154 7.27 -9.36 10.53
C LEU A 154 6.64 -9.46 9.13
N SER A 155 7.48 -9.48 8.08
CA SER A 155 7.02 -9.66 6.69
C SER A 155 6.37 -11.03 6.48
N GLY A 156 6.92 -12.08 7.11
CA GLY A 156 6.32 -13.42 7.11
C GLY A 156 4.94 -13.43 7.76
N ASP A 157 4.82 -12.83 8.95
CA ASP A 157 3.54 -12.71 9.67
C ASP A 157 2.51 -11.89 8.88
N ALA A 158 2.93 -10.80 8.24
CA ALA A 158 2.05 -9.97 7.42
C ALA A 158 1.54 -10.75 6.20
N THR A 159 2.41 -11.52 5.55
CA THR A 159 2.03 -12.38 4.42
C THR A 159 1.08 -13.50 4.86
N ALA A 160 1.30 -14.10 6.02
CA ALA A 160 0.40 -15.10 6.59
C ALA A 160 -0.98 -14.50 6.90
N SER A 161 -1.04 -13.32 7.52
CA SER A 161 -2.30 -12.60 7.74
C SER A 161 -3.03 -12.28 6.43
N ALA A 162 -2.31 -11.80 5.42
CA ALA A 162 -2.87 -11.53 4.11
C ALA A 162 -3.45 -12.79 3.47
N PHE A 163 -2.74 -13.93 3.58
CA PHE A 163 -3.23 -15.23 3.10
C PHE A 163 -4.53 -15.64 3.79
N TYR A 164 -4.63 -15.51 5.12
CA TYR A 164 -5.87 -15.85 5.83
C TYR A 164 -7.02 -14.91 5.47
N LEU A 165 -6.76 -13.61 5.30
CA LEU A 165 -7.77 -12.66 4.81
C LEU A 165 -8.22 -13.02 3.40
N MET A 166 -7.29 -13.41 2.52
CA MET A 166 -7.59 -13.84 1.17
C MET A 166 -8.43 -15.12 1.13
N ALA A 167 -8.09 -16.10 1.97
CA ALA A 167 -8.86 -17.33 2.10
C ALA A 167 -10.29 -17.06 2.60
N LEU A 168 -10.43 -16.17 3.59
CA LEU A 168 -11.73 -15.82 4.15
C LEU A 168 -12.61 -15.04 3.15
N PHE A 169 -12.10 -13.93 2.61
CA PHE A 169 -12.88 -13.04 1.77
C PHE A 169 -12.90 -13.48 0.30
N GLY A 170 -11.72 -13.73 -0.29
CA GLY A 170 -11.62 -14.19 -1.67
C GLY A 170 -12.13 -15.62 -1.83
N GLY A 171 -11.68 -16.54 -0.97
CA GLY A 171 -12.16 -17.92 -0.97
C GLY A 171 -13.64 -18.03 -0.61
N GLY A 172 -14.10 -17.30 0.42
CA GLY A 172 -15.52 -17.24 0.78
C GLY A 172 -16.41 -16.73 -0.35
N TRP A 173 -16.01 -15.64 -1.02
CA TRP A 173 -16.75 -15.13 -2.19
C TRP A 173 -16.73 -16.14 -3.35
N ALA A 174 -15.59 -16.78 -3.62
CA ALA A 174 -15.50 -17.82 -4.65
C ALA A 174 -16.46 -18.99 -4.38
N VAL A 175 -16.59 -19.42 -3.12
CA VAL A 175 -17.55 -20.48 -2.72
C VAL A 175 -18.99 -20.01 -2.95
N LEU A 176 -19.35 -18.81 -2.50
CA LEU A 176 -20.70 -18.27 -2.71
C LEU A 176 -21.05 -18.15 -4.20
N ALA A 177 -20.08 -17.73 -5.01
CA ALA A 177 -20.26 -17.65 -6.45
C ALA A 177 -20.41 -19.03 -7.11
N HIS A 178 -19.59 -20.00 -6.69
CA HIS A 178 -19.68 -21.38 -7.19
C HIS A 178 -21.05 -22.02 -6.87
N LEU A 179 -21.62 -21.69 -5.70
CA LEU A 179 -22.94 -22.16 -5.27
C LEU A 179 -24.10 -21.35 -5.88
N GLY A 180 -23.83 -20.33 -6.68
CA GLY A 180 -24.84 -19.51 -7.35
C GLY A 180 -25.54 -18.46 -6.46
N PHE A 181 -25.00 -18.17 -5.28
CA PHE A 181 -25.57 -17.14 -4.39
C PHE A 181 -25.20 -15.72 -4.79
N THR A 182 -24.06 -15.52 -5.45
CA THR A 182 -23.57 -14.20 -5.89
C THR A 182 -22.90 -14.31 -7.25
N ALA A 183 -22.70 -13.17 -7.93
CA ALA A 183 -21.81 -13.13 -9.09
C ALA A 183 -20.37 -13.48 -8.70
N GLY A 184 -19.63 -14.08 -9.62
CA GLY A 184 -18.22 -14.39 -9.44
C GLY A 184 -17.36 -13.12 -9.39
N PRO A 185 -16.31 -13.09 -8.58
CA PRO A 185 -15.35 -11.98 -8.57
C PRO A 185 -14.71 -11.83 -9.95
N ALA A 186 -14.63 -10.60 -10.44
CA ALA A 186 -13.93 -10.31 -11.69
C ALA A 186 -12.44 -10.63 -11.53
N PRO A 187 -11.70 -10.93 -12.62
CA PRO A 187 -10.26 -11.19 -12.55
C PRO A 187 -9.47 -10.07 -11.86
N LEU A 188 -9.90 -8.81 -12.05
CA LEU A 188 -9.29 -7.65 -11.41
C LEU A 188 -9.56 -7.57 -9.90
N ASP A 189 -10.71 -8.09 -9.44
CA ASP A 189 -11.04 -8.13 -8.01
C ASP A 189 -10.07 -9.03 -7.25
N TRP A 190 -9.64 -10.14 -7.87
CA TRP A 190 -8.61 -11.00 -7.28
C TRP A 190 -7.29 -10.26 -7.04
N LEU A 191 -6.79 -9.57 -8.07
CA LEU A 191 -5.55 -8.79 -7.95
C LEU A 191 -5.67 -7.72 -6.86
N THR A 192 -6.82 -7.06 -6.81
CA THR A 192 -7.13 -6.04 -5.82
C THR A 192 -7.20 -6.61 -4.41
N MET A 193 -7.84 -7.78 -4.21
CA MET A 193 -7.90 -8.46 -2.92
C MET A 193 -6.52 -8.90 -2.43
N PHE A 194 -5.64 -9.39 -3.31
CA PHE A 194 -4.25 -9.68 -2.94
C PHE A 194 -3.51 -8.42 -2.46
N ALA A 195 -3.64 -7.31 -3.18
CA ALA A 195 -3.03 -6.04 -2.78
C ALA A 195 -3.61 -5.51 -1.46
N ALA A 196 -4.93 -5.46 -1.32
CA ALA A 196 -5.60 -4.96 -0.12
C ALA A 196 -5.30 -5.82 1.12
N SER A 197 -5.34 -7.15 0.99
CA SER A 197 -5.05 -8.06 2.10
C SER A 197 -3.60 -7.95 2.58
N LEU A 198 -2.63 -7.73 1.68
CA LEU A 198 -1.24 -7.47 2.03
C LEU A 198 -1.06 -6.18 2.81
N LEU A 199 -1.70 -5.08 2.37
CA LEU A 199 -1.69 -3.82 3.14
C LEU A 199 -2.27 -4.02 4.54
N ILE A 200 -3.47 -4.60 4.62
CA ILE A 200 -4.15 -4.83 5.90
C ILE A 200 -3.28 -5.73 6.80
N GLY A 201 -2.71 -6.80 6.26
CA GLY A 201 -1.81 -7.69 6.98
C GLY A 201 -0.58 -6.97 7.52
N ALA A 202 0.05 -6.10 6.72
CA ALA A 202 1.21 -5.31 7.12
C ALA A 202 0.88 -4.32 8.25
N PHE A 203 -0.21 -3.56 8.12
CA PHE A 203 -0.67 -2.65 9.18
C PHE A 203 -1.06 -3.40 10.44
N TYR A 204 -1.85 -4.48 10.32
CA TYR A 204 -2.29 -5.28 11.46
C TYR A 204 -1.12 -5.84 12.26
N GLN A 205 -0.13 -6.45 11.61
CA GLN A 205 1.01 -7.05 12.32
C GLN A 205 1.94 -6.00 12.92
N THR A 206 2.13 -4.87 12.24
CA THR A 206 2.91 -3.74 12.78
C THR A 206 2.23 -3.15 14.02
N ALA A 207 0.89 -3.02 14.00
CA ALA A 207 0.11 -2.56 15.15
C ALA A 207 0.16 -3.57 16.31
N ARG A 208 -0.04 -4.86 16.02
CA ARG A 208 -0.05 -5.95 17.01
C ARG A 208 1.28 -6.08 17.75
N ARG A 209 2.41 -5.80 17.09
CA ARG A 209 3.73 -5.78 17.71
C ARG A 209 4.06 -4.46 18.45
N GLY A 210 3.13 -3.51 18.51
CA GLY A 210 3.28 -2.25 19.22
C GLY A 210 4.23 -1.24 18.56
N LEU A 211 4.57 -1.45 17.28
CA LEU A 211 5.54 -0.61 16.57
C LEU A 211 4.97 0.74 16.14
N MET A 212 3.64 0.89 16.06
CA MET A 212 2.98 2.13 15.64
C MET A 212 2.93 3.23 16.71
N LEU A 213 3.12 2.88 17.99
CA LEU A 213 2.92 3.79 19.12
C LEU A 213 4.22 4.24 19.80
N ARG A 214 5.35 3.66 19.40
CA ARG A 214 6.67 4.19 19.75
C ARG A 214 6.87 5.45 18.93
N GLY A 215 7.04 6.58 19.58
CA GLY A 215 7.45 7.81 18.93
C GLY A 215 8.37 8.55 19.89
N PRO A 216 9.02 9.62 19.43
CA PRO A 216 10.14 10.21 20.13
C PRO A 216 9.76 10.55 21.57
N ASN A 217 10.56 10.03 22.50
CA ASN A 217 10.57 10.48 23.89
C ASN A 217 11.18 11.89 23.96
#